data_AF-A0A7S3MRS0-F1
#
_entry.id   AF-A0A7S3MRS0-F1
#
_cell.length_a   1.000
_cell.length_b   1.000
_cell.length_c   1.000
_cell.angle_alpha   90.00
_cell.angle_beta   90.00
_cell.angle_gamma   90.00
#
_symmetry.space_group_name_H-M   'P 1'
#
loop_
_entity.id
_entity.type
_entity.pdbx_description
1 polymer ?
#
loop_
_entity_poly.entity_id
_entity_poly.type
_entity_poly.pdbx_seq_one_letter_code
_entity_poly.pdbx_strand_id
1 'polypeptide(L)'
;ILISSFILLFLAVFFYFLNLTIYYSDGQGSLFLRIISSLSNISSQFLLTVLLILLSWGWTINFMEIENIDLLVPLMGLVAIVHLLIMGLGFVNEDKDTHYHQ
;
A
#
# COMPACT_ATOMS: atom_id res chain seq x y z
N ILE A 1 -5.24 6.42 12.32
CA ILE A 1 -4.42 6.24 11.09
C ILE A 1 -3.28 5.26 11.34
N LEU A 2 -2.39 5.53 12.30
CA LEU A 2 -1.22 4.68 12.58
C LEU A 2 -1.55 3.21 12.92
N ILE A 3 -2.51 2.93 13.81
CA ILE A 3 -2.91 1.54 14.11
C ILE A 3 -3.50 0.85 12.86
N SER A 4 -4.31 1.58 12.08
CA SER A 4 -4.91 1.06 10.85
C SER A 4 -3.86 0.74 9.78
N SER A 5 -2.82 1.56 9.62
CA SER A 5 -1.72 1.27 8.70
C SER A 5 -0.93 0.03 9.12
N PHE A 6 -0.70 -0.17 10.42
CA PHE A 6 -0.04 -1.38 10.91
C PHE A 6 -0.87 -2.65 10.69
N ILE A 7 -2.19 -2.59 10.88
CA ILE A 7 -3.09 -3.72 10.59
C ILE A 7 -3.04 -4.08 9.10
N LEU A 8 -3.11 -3.08 8.21
CA LEU A 8 -3.02 -3.31 6.76
C LEU A 8 -1.66 -3.88 6.35
N LEU A 9 -0.57 -3.41 6.96
CA LEU A 9 0.76 -3.95 6.70
C LEU A 9 0.86 -5.42 7.14
N PHE A 10 0.36 -5.74 8.34
CA PHE A 10 0.33 -7.11 8.83
C PHE A 10 -0.46 -8.03 7.89
N LEU A 11 -1.63 -7.56 7.44
CA LEU A 11 -2.45 -8.29 6.49
C LEU A 11 -1.75 -8.50 5.14
N ALA A 12 -1.03 -7.49 4.65
CA ALA A 12 -0.24 -7.58 3.44
C ALA A 12 0.84 -8.66 3.53
N VAL A 13 1.60 -8.66 4.62
CA VAL A 13 2.67 -9.65 4.88
C VAL A 13 2.08 -11.05 5.02
N PHE A 14 0.94 -11.19 5.71
CA PHE A 14 0.25 -12.47 5.87
C PHE A 14 -0.17 -13.06 4.51
N PHE A 15 -0.80 -12.27 3.63
CA PHE A 15 -1.18 -12.75 2.30
C PHE A 15 0.02 -13.02 1.40
N TYR A 16 1.10 -12.24 1.52
CA TYR A 16 2.34 -12.51 0.81
C TYR A 16 2.96 -13.84 1.22
N PHE A 17 2.97 -14.12 2.53
CA PHE A 17 3.47 -15.39 3.06
C PHE A 17 2.64 -16.59 2.56
N LEU A 18 1.31 -16.46 2.51
CA LEU A 18 0.45 -17.49 1.92
C LEU A 18 0.74 -17.70 0.43
N ASN A 19 0.92 -16.60 -0.34
CA ASN A 19 1.29 -16.69 -1.75
C ASN A 19 2.62 -17.43 -1.94
N LEU A 20 3.62 -17.15 -1.12
CA LEU A 20 4.93 -17.80 -1.17
C LEU A 20 4.85 -19.29 -0.84
N THR A 21 3.98 -19.66 0.12
CA THR A 21 3.74 -21.06 0.49
C THR A 21 3.14 -21.85 -0.68
N ILE A 22 2.20 -21.26 -1.42
CA ILE A 22 1.62 -21.88 -2.62
C ILE A 22 2.63 -21.91 -3.76
N TYR A 23 3.42 -20.85 -3.92
CA TYR A 23 4.51 -20.79 -4.90
C TYR A 23 5.51 -21.93 -4.71
N TYR A 24 5.81 -22.32 -3.48
CA TYR A 24 6.68 -23.47 -3.19
C TYR A 24 6.14 -24.80 -3.74
N SER A 25 4.81 -24.97 -3.79
CA SER A 25 4.16 -26.18 -4.32
C SER A 25 4.09 -26.17 -5.85
N ASP A 26 3.65 -25.06 -6.44
CA ASP A 26 3.18 -25.03 -7.82
C ASP A 26 4.07 -24.18 -8.75
N GLY A 27 5.07 -23.48 -8.20
CA GLY A 27 6.01 -22.64 -8.95
C GLY A 27 5.43 -21.36 -9.55
N GLN A 28 4.12 -21.11 -9.40
CA GLN A 28 3.44 -19.91 -9.94
C GLN A 28 2.82 -19.01 -8.86
N GLY A 29 2.47 -19.56 -7.69
CA GLY A 29 1.72 -18.84 -6.67
C GLY A 29 0.29 -18.52 -7.09
N SER A 30 -0.41 -17.70 -6.32
CA SER A 30 -1.78 -17.27 -6.62
C SER A 30 -1.82 -15.78 -6.92
N LEU A 31 -2.20 -15.44 -8.16
CA LEU A 31 -2.38 -14.06 -8.61
C LEU A 31 -3.36 -13.29 -7.70
N PHE A 32 -4.41 -13.93 -7.21
CA PHE A 32 -5.36 -13.31 -6.28
C PHE A 32 -4.70 -12.91 -4.95
N LEU A 33 -3.93 -13.83 -4.34
CA LEU A 33 -3.20 -13.56 -3.09
C LEU A 33 -2.12 -12.48 -3.27
N ARG A 34 -1.52 -12.41 -4.47
CA ARG A 34 -0.55 -11.37 -4.83
C ARG A 34 -1.21 -9.98 -4.90
N ILE A 35 -2.36 -9.88 -5.57
CA ILE A 35 -3.11 -8.61 -5.68
C ILE A 35 -3.55 -8.11 -4.31
N ILE A 36 -4.14 -8.96 -3.47
CA ILE A 36 -4.65 -8.53 -2.16
C ILE A 36 -3.52 -8.11 -1.20
N SER A 37 -2.37 -8.79 -1.27
CA SER A 37 -1.17 -8.42 -0.51
C SER A 37 -0.64 -7.05 -0.96
N SER A 38 -0.47 -6.87 -2.27
CA SER A 38 0.03 -5.61 -2.83
C SER A 38 -0.91 -4.43 -2.53
N LEU A 39 -2.22 -4.62 -2.72
CA LEU A 39 -3.23 -3.60 -2.43
C LEU A 39 -3.22 -3.18 -0.94
N SER A 40 -3.09 -4.16 -0.04
CA SER A 40 -3.02 -3.91 1.40
C SER A 40 -1.74 -3.16 1.79
N ASN A 41 -0.61 -3.50 1.17
CA ASN A 41 0.68 -2.83 1.39
C ASN A 41 0.62 -1.36 0.95
N ILE A 42 0.11 -1.10 -0.25
CA ILE A 42 -0.03 0.26 -0.80
C ILE A 42 -1.01 1.09 0.00
N SER A 43 -2.11 0.50 0.44
CA SER A 43 -3.06 1.18 1.33
C SER A 43 -2.42 1.59 2.65
N SER A 44 -1.54 0.75 3.22
CA SER A 44 -0.78 1.09 4.42
C SER A 44 0.19 2.26 4.19
N GLN A 45 0.96 2.22 3.09
CA GLN A 45 1.90 3.29 2.72
C GLN A 45 1.19 4.62 2.45
N PHE A 46 0.04 4.56 1.77
CA PHE A 46 -0.81 5.71 1.54
C PHE A 46 -1.27 6.35 2.86
N LEU A 47 -1.80 5.54 3.80
CA LEU A 47 -2.23 6.04 5.11
C LEU A 47 -1.08 6.64 5.93
N LEU A 48 0.10 6.04 5.88
CA LEU A 48 1.29 6.61 6.53
C LEU A 48 1.69 7.93 5.90
N THR A 49 1.64 8.04 4.58
CA THR A 49 1.94 9.29 3.88
C THR A 49 0.94 10.38 4.22
N VAL A 50 -0.36 10.05 4.27
CA VAL A 50 -1.42 10.96 4.71
C VAL A 50 -1.19 11.40 6.17
N LEU A 51 -0.80 10.48 7.05
CA LEU A 51 -0.46 10.83 8.43
C LEU A 51 0.71 11.81 8.50
N LEU A 52 1.77 11.59 7.73
CA LEU A 52 2.94 12.48 7.68
C LEU A 52 2.56 13.87 7.15
N ILE A 53 1.71 13.94 6.13
CA ILE A 53 1.18 15.21 5.60
C ILE A 53 0.41 15.95 6.68
N LEU A 54 -0.50 15.27 7.37
CA LEU A 54 -1.31 15.85 8.44
C LEU A 54 -0.42 16.34 9.60
N LEU A 55 0.57 15.54 10.02
CA LEU A 55 1.54 15.94 11.04
C LEU A 55 2.38 17.15 10.60
N SER A 56 2.82 17.18 9.35
CA SER A 56 3.56 18.32 8.78
C SER A 56 2.72 19.59 8.72
N TRP A 57 1.40 19.47 8.58
CA TRP A 57 0.48 20.60 8.63
C TRP A 57 0.25 21.10 10.07
N GLY A 58 0.78 20.41 11.08
CA GLY A 58 0.53 20.72 12.48
C GLY A 58 -0.82 20.20 12.97
N TRP A 59 -1.43 19.24 12.27
CA TRP A 59 -2.65 18.58 12.72
C TRP A 59 -2.38 17.87 14.04
N THR A 60 -2.77 18.52 15.12
CA THR A 60 -2.81 18.00 16.48
C THR A 60 -4.25 17.62 16.80
N ILE A 61 -4.42 16.68 17.73
CA ILE A 61 -5.70 16.04 18.10
C ILE A 61 -6.81 17.04 18.53
N ASN A 62 -6.52 18.35 18.61
CA ASN A 62 -7.36 19.34 19.26
C ASN A 62 -8.15 20.33 18.37
N PHE A 63 -8.17 20.23 17.05
CA PHE A 63 -9.01 21.16 16.26
C PHE A 63 -9.98 20.44 15.33
N MET A 64 -11.26 20.65 15.65
CA MET A 64 -12.47 20.03 15.09
C MET A 64 -12.89 20.65 13.74
N GLU A 65 -12.13 21.62 13.23
CA GLU A 65 -12.38 22.26 11.94
C GLU A 65 -11.15 22.09 11.05
N ILE A 66 -11.29 21.24 10.03
CA ILE A 66 -10.27 21.10 8.98
C ILE A 66 -10.43 22.32 8.07
N GLU A 67 -9.77 23.42 8.43
CA GLU A 67 -9.88 24.72 7.76
C GLU A 67 -9.44 24.69 6.29
N ASN A 68 -8.76 23.62 5.83
CA ASN A 68 -8.17 23.52 4.49
C ASN A 68 -8.42 22.16 3.79
N ILE A 69 -9.64 21.60 3.88
CA ILE A 69 -10.00 20.37 3.12
C ILE A 69 -9.76 20.55 1.62
N ASP A 70 -10.04 21.74 1.09
CA ASP A 70 -9.97 22.05 -0.34
C ASP A 70 -8.57 21.83 -0.95
N LEU A 71 -7.52 21.98 -0.15
CA LEU A 71 -6.14 21.71 -0.56
C LEU A 71 -5.71 20.27 -0.23
N LEU A 72 -6.23 19.70 0.86
CA LEU A 72 -5.92 18.33 1.27
C LEU A 72 -6.42 17.28 0.26
N VAL A 73 -7.62 17.47 -0.29
CA VAL A 73 -8.23 16.53 -1.26
C VAL A 73 -7.37 16.35 -2.52
N PRO A 74 -6.97 17.41 -3.27
CA PRO A 74 -6.13 17.25 -4.45
C PRO A 74 -4.73 16.71 -4.10
N LEU A 75 -4.18 17.07 -2.93
CA LEU A 75 -2.90 16.53 -2.47
C LEU A 75 -2.97 15.01 -2.21
N MET A 76 -4.02 14.54 -1.53
CA MET A 76 -4.26 13.11 -1.34
C MET A 76 -4.47 12.40 -2.68
N GLY A 77 -5.15 13.03 -3.64
CA GLY A 77 -5.30 12.52 -5.00
C GLY A 77 -3.95 12.30 -5.70
N LEU A 78 -3.04 13.27 -5.63
CA LEU A 78 -1.70 13.15 -6.20
C LEU A 78 -0.92 12.00 -5.56
N VAL A 79 -0.94 11.92 -4.23
CA VAL A 79 -0.27 10.84 -3.48
C VAL A 79 -0.84 9.47 -3.86
N ALA A 80 -2.16 9.35 -3.99
CA ALA A 80 -2.80 8.11 -4.41
C ALA A 80 -2.37 7.68 -5.82
N ILE A 81 -2.27 8.62 -6.78
CA ILE A 81 -1.79 8.34 -8.14
C ILE A 81 -0.36 7.82 -8.11
N VAL A 82 0.53 8.46 -7.34
CA VAL A 82 1.93 8.01 -7.21
C VAL A 82 2.01 6.59 -6.67
N HIS A 83 1.22 6.27 -5.64
CA HIS A 83 1.19 4.92 -5.07
C HIS A 83 0.63 3.87 -6.06
N LEU A 84 -0.37 4.23 -6.87
CA LEU A 84 -0.88 3.35 -7.93
C LEU A 84 0.16 3.13 -9.06
N LEU A 85 0.94 4.16 -9.41
CA LEU A 85 2.03 4.00 -10.37
C LEU A 85 3.11 3.05 -9.85
N ILE A 86 3.50 3.20 -8.58
CA ILE A 86 4.45 2.29 -7.93
C ILE A 86 3.92 0.85 -7.94
N MET A 87 2.63 0.65 -7.63
CA MET A 87 1.97 -0.65 -7.75
C MET A 87 2.11 -1.25 -9.14
N GLY A 88 1.71 -0.49 -10.16
CA GLY A 88 1.71 -0.95 -11.55
C GLY A 88 3.11 -1.33 -12.02
N LEU A 89 4.12 -0.53 -11.67
CA LEU A 89 5.51 -0.85 -11.96
C LEU A 89 6.00 -2.11 -11.25
N GLY A 90 5.57 -2.34 -10.01
CA GLY A 90 5.86 -3.57 -9.27
C GLY A 90 5.36 -4.82 -9.99
N PHE A 91 4.11 -4.79 -10.47
CA PHE A 91 3.54 -5.92 -11.23
C PHE A 91 4.27 -6.20 -12.55
N VAL A 92 4.72 -5.16 -13.27
CA VAL A 92 5.43 -5.32 -14.55
C VAL A 92 6.84 -5.91 -14.35
N ASN A 93 7.49 -5.62 -13.22
CA ASN A 93 8.82 -6.14 -12.92
C ASN A 93 8.78 -7.59 -12.40
N GLU A 94 7.80 -7.96 -11.59
CA GLU A 94 7.71 -9.32 -11.02
C GLU A 94 7.43 -10.42 -12.07
N ASP A 95 6.68 -10.13 -13.14
CA ASP A 95 6.48 -11.08 -14.25
C ASP A 95 7.77 -11.38 -15.01
N LYS A 96 8.79 -10.51 -14.89
CA LYS A 96 10.12 -10.78 -15.44
C LYS A 96 10.91 -11.67 -14.49
N ASP A 97 10.99 -11.33 -13.21
CA ASP A 97 11.88 -12.02 -12.27
C ASP A 97 11.44 -13.44 -11.89
N THR A 98 10.13 -13.71 -11.86
CA THR A 98 9.62 -15.07 -11.59
C THR A 98 9.92 -16.09 -12.69
N HIS A 99 10.25 -15.62 -13.90
CA HIS A 99 10.59 -16.48 -15.03
C HIS A 99 12.10 -16.77 -15.15
N TYR A 100 12.97 -16.06 -14.41
CA TYR A 100 14.45 -16.19 -14.48
C TYR A 100 15.07 -17.01 -13.33
N HIS A 101 14.26 -17.58 -12.44
CA HIS A 101 14.74 -18.57 -11.45
C HIS A 101 14.61 -20.03 -11.94
N GLN A 102 14.67 -20.23 -13.27
CA GLN A 102 15.04 -21.51 -13.90
C GLN A 102 16.43 -21.40 -14.51
#